data_AF-A0A8K0VMT4-F1
#
_entry.id   AF-A0A8K0VMT4-F1
#
_cell.length_a   1.000
_cell.length_b   1.000
_cell.length_c   1.000
_cell.angle_alpha   90.00
_cell.angle_beta   90.00
_cell.angle_gamma   90.00
#
_symmetry.space_group_name_H-M   'P 1'
#
loop_
_entity.id
_entity.type
_entity.pdbx_description
1 polymer ?
#
loop_
_entity_poly.entity_id
_entity_poly.type
_entity_poly.pdbx_seq_one_letter_code
_entity_poly.pdbx_strand_id
1 'polypeptide(L)'
;MTEVDGLSQPVEPVATTSDLLAGTSPSNIARSGSGINERVQRHILSNILCPAPSNSTSSPNLMFFGATSAFSLLANSLGRSIPLPREATTSKSRPPVLLETLCGSLLLNMTVNISQTEAQNLAWHYYRSIEITYPILGQTVISQTLDHIYSGSPVESDDNVVQTRLNLILAISLALLGLQDQRLQVFADTYFRDAVSGGLSSDLFIHPTNQSLQMILLLCIYAWIRPSAMDVWRLLGHASRMCLDIIEVHGSDKTDSAYAGVLYRTLYTLETQVSISFGRPHQLPDGHEVLAYSPDLSLVATGELSTMVYNLARLQNRFHRDVIGSDWVSSVPEFVDPAIDSAPWMATCVHDIKIWLDDWNARIDALFDQSPAPQREDDLNMPLRFYGEFLQCEALLLAKMATDRRGQLVISNEEELAICTQLLQAADRLRQTSALPTGVSLPYTLEFVFPLTWTRAHAIFTATTVLLQHMHNTSVIDGGVQRLFQTGLEMLVSLQHTGDQSMAGLVNCIQQMFKSSHVSTIV
;
A
#
# COMPACT_ATOMS: atom_id res chain seq x y z
N MET A 1 -28.82 16.35 -70.51
CA MET A 1 -29.66 16.59 -69.32
C MET A 1 -29.15 15.63 -68.26
N THR A 2 -28.38 16.01 -67.25
CA THR A 2 -28.07 17.35 -66.72
C THR A 2 -26.75 17.21 -65.95
N GLU A 3 -25.83 18.15 -66.16
CA GLU A 3 -24.61 18.36 -65.39
C GLU A 3 -24.94 18.73 -63.94
N VAL A 4 -24.07 18.34 -62.99
CA VAL A 4 -23.83 19.13 -61.77
C VAL A 4 -22.34 19.06 -61.43
N ASP A 5 -21.71 20.23 -61.57
CA ASP A 5 -20.39 20.61 -61.10
C ASP A 5 -20.29 20.64 -59.57
N GLY A 6 -19.10 20.32 -59.05
CA GLY A 6 -18.71 20.53 -57.66
C GLY A 6 -17.27 21.02 -57.58
N LEU A 7 -17.14 22.34 -57.51
CA LEU A 7 -15.90 23.14 -57.48
C LEU A 7 -14.93 22.76 -56.35
N SER A 8 -13.67 22.57 -56.72
CA SER A 8 -12.50 22.59 -55.83
C SER A 8 -12.05 24.03 -55.60
N GLN A 9 -11.83 24.43 -54.35
CA GLN A 9 -11.16 25.68 -53.99
C GLN A 9 -9.66 25.45 -53.72
N PRO A 10 -8.77 26.36 -54.13
CA PRO A 10 -7.33 26.29 -53.85
C PRO A 10 -6.99 26.92 -52.50
N VAL A 11 -6.11 26.28 -51.74
CA VAL A 11 -5.48 26.85 -50.54
C VAL A 11 -4.17 27.53 -50.97
N GLU A 12 -4.08 28.84 -50.71
CA GLU A 12 -2.89 29.66 -50.93
C GLU A 12 -1.73 29.31 -49.96
N PRO A 13 -0.47 29.55 -50.36
CA PRO A 13 0.70 29.25 -49.54
C PRO A 13 1.01 30.39 -48.56
N VAL A 14 1.15 30.05 -47.26
CA VAL A 14 1.66 30.98 -46.26
C VAL A 14 3.18 31.03 -46.32
N ALA A 15 3.68 32.25 -46.47
CA ALA A 15 5.07 32.61 -46.69
C ALA A 15 6.00 32.25 -45.52
N THR A 16 7.16 31.73 -45.90
CA THR A 16 8.39 31.68 -45.11
C THR A 16 8.98 33.07 -44.90
N THR A 17 9.26 33.44 -43.66
CA THR A 17 10.19 34.52 -43.31
C THR A 17 11.25 33.97 -42.36
N SER A 18 12.42 33.66 -42.95
CA SER A 18 13.70 33.63 -42.25
C SER A 18 14.35 35.01 -42.30
N ASP A 19 15.25 35.23 -41.33
CA ASP A 19 16.31 36.24 -41.27
C ASP A 19 15.96 37.67 -40.83
N LEU A 20 16.28 37.96 -39.56
CA LEU A 20 17.20 39.04 -39.15
C LEU A 20 17.32 39.09 -37.63
N LEU A 21 18.44 38.62 -37.08
CA LEU A 21 19.32 39.37 -36.16
C LEU A 21 20.49 38.47 -35.74
N ALA A 22 21.63 38.71 -36.38
CA ALA A 22 22.93 38.25 -35.93
C ALA A 22 23.45 39.14 -34.80
N GLY A 23 24.17 38.51 -33.86
CA GLY A 23 25.25 39.16 -33.12
C GLY A 23 25.11 39.14 -31.61
N THR A 24 25.66 38.11 -30.96
CA THR A 24 26.71 38.23 -29.92
C THR A 24 27.08 36.85 -29.39
N SER A 25 28.35 36.47 -29.51
CA SER A 25 28.93 35.34 -28.79
C SER A 25 28.96 35.60 -27.29
N PRO A 26 28.90 34.53 -26.48
CA PRO A 26 29.77 34.47 -25.31
C PRO A 26 30.55 33.15 -25.29
N SER A 27 31.86 33.30 -25.39
CA SER A 27 32.87 32.35 -24.98
C SER A 27 32.84 32.17 -23.45
N ASN A 28 33.10 30.93 -23.02
CA ASN A 28 33.73 30.55 -21.75
C ASN A 28 33.17 31.13 -20.45
N ILE A 29 32.15 30.47 -19.87
CA ILE A 29 32.02 30.35 -18.41
C ILE A 29 31.73 28.89 -18.08
N ALA A 30 32.80 28.12 -17.88
CA ALA A 30 32.75 26.83 -17.22
C ALA A 30 33.32 26.98 -15.81
N ARG A 31 32.64 26.32 -14.85
CA ARG A 31 33.12 25.91 -13.52
C ARG A 31 33.24 26.99 -12.43
N SER A 32 32.19 27.11 -11.63
CA SER A 32 32.25 26.93 -10.16
C SER A 32 30.83 27.08 -9.58
N GLY A 33 30.09 25.98 -9.49
CA GLY A 33 28.70 26.01 -8.97
C GLY A 33 28.12 24.68 -8.51
N SER A 34 28.87 23.57 -8.54
CA SER A 34 28.32 22.25 -8.23
C SER A 34 28.17 21.95 -6.73
N GLY A 35 28.82 22.71 -5.84
CA GLY A 35 28.84 22.38 -4.40
C GLY A 35 27.62 22.84 -3.59
N ILE A 36 26.91 23.87 -4.03
CA ILE A 36 25.75 24.41 -3.30
C ILE A 36 24.49 23.58 -3.61
N ASN A 37 24.33 23.15 -4.87
CA ASN A 37 23.17 22.36 -5.29
C ASN A 37 23.18 20.97 -4.62
N GLU A 38 24.34 20.31 -4.57
CA GLU A 38 24.47 18.98 -3.98
C GLU A 38 24.19 18.97 -2.46
N ARG A 39 24.55 20.03 -1.72
CA ARG A 39 24.22 20.15 -0.29
C ARG A 39 22.73 20.36 -0.05
N VAL A 40 22.08 21.21 -0.84
CA VAL A 40 20.63 21.45 -0.74
C VAL A 40 19.86 20.19 -1.13
N GLN A 41 20.29 19.50 -2.18
CA GLN A 41 19.72 18.24 -2.65
C GLN A 41 19.86 17.10 -1.62
N ARG A 42 21.05 16.91 -1.03
CA ARG A 42 21.22 15.95 0.08
C ARG A 42 20.40 16.33 1.31
N HIS A 43 20.20 17.63 1.57
CA HIS A 43 19.37 18.09 2.68
C HIS A 43 17.88 17.78 2.44
N ILE A 44 17.39 17.93 1.20
CA ILE A 44 16.02 17.55 0.82
C ILE A 44 15.82 16.04 0.96
N LEU A 45 16.74 15.23 0.42
CA LEU A 45 16.71 13.77 0.58
C LEU A 45 16.80 13.37 2.06
N SER A 46 17.68 13.99 2.84
CA SER A 46 17.75 13.72 4.28
C SER A 46 16.44 14.08 4.98
N ASN A 47 15.81 15.21 4.68
CA ASN A 47 14.57 15.62 5.35
C ASN A 47 13.36 14.77 4.93
N ILE A 48 13.34 14.26 3.69
CA ILE A 48 12.28 13.38 3.19
C ILE A 48 12.48 11.94 3.70
N LEU A 49 13.71 11.42 3.60
CA LEU A 49 14.01 10.00 3.87
C LEU A 49 14.31 9.74 5.35
N CYS A 50 14.99 10.66 6.05
CA CYS A 50 15.55 10.48 7.40
C CYS A 50 15.49 11.79 8.22
N PRO A 51 14.32 12.19 8.75
CA PRO A 51 14.21 13.42 9.54
C PRO A 51 15.14 13.39 10.76
N ALA A 52 15.85 14.49 11.02
CA ALA A 52 16.56 14.66 12.29
C ALA A 52 15.54 14.73 13.44
N PRO A 53 15.78 14.07 14.59
CA PRO A 53 14.88 14.14 15.73
C PRO A 53 14.73 15.61 16.17
N SER A 54 13.51 16.12 16.16
CA SER A 54 13.22 17.50 16.56
C SER A 54 13.39 17.65 18.07
N ASN A 55 14.34 18.49 18.51
CA ASN A 55 14.59 18.84 19.91
C ASN A 55 13.49 19.73 20.54
N SER A 56 12.23 19.59 20.14
CA SER A 56 11.13 20.37 20.71
C SER A 56 10.74 19.83 22.09
N THR A 57 10.81 20.70 23.10
CA THR A 57 10.49 20.45 24.53
C THR A 57 8.99 20.28 24.83
N SER A 58 8.15 20.06 23.81
CA SER A 58 6.77 19.58 24.00
C SER A 58 6.81 18.19 24.64
N SER A 59 5.97 17.94 25.64
CA SER A 59 5.85 16.65 26.34
C SER A 59 6.08 15.45 25.39
N PRO A 60 7.19 14.71 25.51
CA PRO A 60 7.70 13.80 24.47
C PRO A 60 6.82 12.56 24.20
N ASN A 61 5.62 12.48 24.77
CA ASN A 61 4.82 11.26 24.85
C ASN A 61 3.39 11.40 24.29
N LEU A 62 3.02 12.51 23.63
CA LEU A 62 1.69 12.64 23.03
C LEU A 62 1.79 12.48 21.51
N MET A 63 1.66 11.23 21.03
CA MET A 63 1.38 10.95 19.63
C MET A 63 -0.12 11.11 19.39
N PHE A 64 -0.49 11.96 18.43
CA PHE A 64 -1.86 12.10 17.99
C PHE A 64 -2.19 10.98 17.00
N PHE A 65 -3.25 10.24 17.29
CA PHE A 65 -3.89 9.33 16.35
C PHE A 65 -5.31 9.82 16.10
N GLY A 66 -5.71 9.88 14.82
CA GLY A 66 -7.04 10.37 14.48
C GLY A 66 -8.13 9.33 14.67
N ALA A 67 -9.39 9.77 14.59
CA ALA A 67 -10.56 9.03 15.07
C ALA A 67 -10.79 7.64 14.45
N THR A 68 -10.31 7.39 13.23
CA THR A 68 -10.41 6.08 12.56
C THR A 68 -9.27 5.12 12.90
N SER A 69 -8.27 5.57 13.67
CA SER A 69 -7.16 4.72 14.09
C SER A 69 -7.62 3.67 15.11
N ALA A 70 -6.96 2.51 15.07
CA ALA A 70 -7.10 1.46 16.08
C ALA A 70 -6.87 1.98 17.52
N PHE A 71 -5.97 2.95 17.69
CA PHE A 71 -5.68 3.57 18.98
C PHE A 71 -6.84 4.43 19.51
N SER A 72 -7.56 5.14 18.64
CA SER A 72 -8.75 5.90 19.04
C SER A 72 -9.89 4.97 19.46
N LEU A 73 -10.11 3.86 18.72
CA LEU A 73 -11.08 2.84 19.11
C LEU A 73 -10.76 2.22 20.47
N LEU A 74 -9.48 1.92 20.70
CA LEU A 74 -8.99 1.44 21.99
C LEU A 74 -9.28 2.44 23.12
N ALA A 75 -8.94 3.72 22.93
CA ALA A 75 -9.16 4.77 23.92
C ALA A 75 -10.64 4.91 24.28
N ASN A 76 -11.53 4.86 23.28
CA ASN A 76 -12.99 4.90 23.48
C ASN A 76 -13.49 3.67 24.24
N SER A 77 -12.98 2.48 23.90
CA SER A 77 -13.36 1.20 24.52
C SER A 77 -12.99 1.13 25.99
N LEU A 78 -11.86 1.72 26.38
CA LEU A 78 -11.35 1.65 27.74
C LEU A 78 -11.90 2.76 28.66
N GLY A 79 -12.61 3.76 28.12
CA GLY A 79 -13.23 4.85 28.89
C GLY A 79 -12.26 5.61 29.81
N ARG A 80 -10.94 5.47 29.60
CA ARG A 80 -9.87 5.94 30.47
C ARG A 80 -8.63 6.29 29.65
N SER A 81 -7.83 7.23 30.17
CA SER A 81 -6.49 7.52 29.65
C SER A 81 -5.58 6.31 29.86
N ILE A 82 -5.13 5.69 28.76
CA ILE A 82 -4.20 4.58 28.79
C ILE A 82 -2.80 5.17 28.89
N PRO A 83 -2.03 4.92 29.97
CA PRO A 83 -0.63 5.28 29.97
C PRO A 83 0.07 4.49 28.86
N LEU A 84 0.64 5.21 27.89
CA LEU A 84 1.43 4.59 26.81
C LEU A 84 2.47 3.64 27.44
N PRO A 85 2.68 2.45 26.86
CA PRO A 85 3.72 1.53 27.32
C PRO A 85 5.06 2.29 27.37
N ARG A 86 5.65 2.43 28.56
CA ARG A 86 7.05 2.88 28.68
C ARG A 86 7.89 1.90 27.87
N GLU A 87 8.72 2.43 26.98
CA GLU A 87 9.59 1.71 26.03
C GLU A 87 9.87 0.27 26.47
N ALA A 88 9.30 -0.69 25.74
CA ALA A 88 9.56 -2.10 25.99
C ALA A 88 11.07 -2.32 25.81
N THR A 89 11.77 -2.62 26.91
CA THR A 89 13.18 -3.01 26.86
C THR A 89 13.32 -4.17 25.88
N THR A 90 14.06 -3.94 24.80
CA THR A 90 14.23 -4.89 23.70
C THR A 90 14.79 -6.21 24.23
N SER A 91 13.93 -7.22 24.38
CA SER A 91 14.40 -8.56 24.74
C SER A 91 15.15 -9.13 23.53
N LYS A 92 16.44 -9.39 23.68
CA LYS A 92 17.25 -10.10 22.68
C LYS A 92 16.67 -11.50 22.49
N SER A 93 15.92 -11.73 21.41
CA SER A 93 15.46 -13.06 21.04
C SER A 93 16.65 -13.91 20.63
N ARG A 94 16.69 -15.14 21.13
CA ARG A 94 17.74 -16.12 20.82
C ARG A 94 17.33 -16.86 19.54
N PRO A 95 18.19 -16.94 18.52
CA PRO A 95 17.82 -17.63 17.28
C PRO A 95 17.70 -19.15 17.53
N PRO A 96 16.74 -19.83 16.89
CA PRO A 96 16.60 -21.29 16.99
C PRO A 96 17.75 -22.01 16.27
N VAL A 97 18.17 -23.14 16.83
CA VAL A 97 19.36 -23.95 16.49
C VAL A 97 19.21 -24.76 15.18
N LEU A 98 18.17 -24.51 14.36
CA LEU A 98 17.98 -25.10 13.03
C LEU A 98 18.64 -24.27 11.90
N LEU A 99 19.72 -23.56 12.25
CA LEU A 99 20.40 -22.57 11.41
C LEU A 99 21.28 -23.21 10.32
N GLU A 100 21.76 -24.44 10.51
CA GLU A 100 22.82 -25.01 9.64
C GLU A 100 22.29 -25.78 8.43
N THR A 101 21.09 -26.36 8.49
CA THR A 101 20.65 -27.31 7.45
C THR A 101 19.98 -26.64 6.23
N LEU A 102 19.48 -25.40 6.37
CA LEU A 102 18.87 -24.64 5.26
C LEU A 102 19.75 -23.47 4.77
N CYS A 103 20.65 -22.94 5.60
CA CYS A 103 21.62 -21.93 5.16
C CYS A 103 22.68 -22.49 4.20
N GLY A 104 22.78 -23.81 4.03
CA GLY A 104 23.69 -24.42 3.06
C GLY A 104 23.36 -24.15 1.60
N SER A 105 22.11 -23.79 1.26
CA SER A 105 21.68 -23.54 -0.14
C SER A 105 21.47 -22.06 -0.48
N LEU A 106 21.26 -21.19 0.51
CA LEU A 106 21.11 -19.73 0.35
C LEU A 106 22.25 -18.99 1.06
N LEU A 107 23.50 -19.38 0.78
CA LEU A 107 24.65 -18.51 1.02
C LEU A 107 24.58 -17.35 0.00
N LEU A 108 23.60 -16.46 0.19
CA LEU A 108 23.66 -15.11 -0.34
C LEU A 108 24.91 -14.48 0.30
N ASN A 109 26.04 -14.62 -0.40
CA ASN A 109 27.22 -13.85 -0.10
C ASN A 109 26.75 -12.40 -0.09
N MET A 110 26.80 -11.74 1.07
CA MET A 110 26.33 -10.36 1.30
C MET A 110 26.99 -9.31 0.39
N THR A 111 27.86 -9.74 -0.52
CA THR A 111 28.75 -8.94 -1.36
C THR A 111 28.85 -9.43 -2.80
N VAL A 112 28.13 -10.48 -3.22
CA VAL A 112 28.31 -11.08 -4.56
C VAL A 112 26.96 -11.27 -5.24
N ASN A 113 26.77 -10.52 -6.33
CA ASN A 113 25.68 -10.58 -7.31
C ASN A 113 24.78 -11.82 -7.18
N ILE A 114 23.52 -11.59 -6.81
CA ILE A 114 22.46 -12.60 -6.86
C ILE A 114 22.39 -13.21 -8.26
N SER A 115 22.17 -14.52 -8.35
CA SER A 115 22.09 -15.16 -9.66
C SER A 115 20.86 -14.70 -10.43
N GLN A 116 20.92 -14.74 -11.77
CA GLN A 116 19.79 -14.37 -12.62
C GLN A 116 18.52 -15.16 -12.27
N THR A 117 18.64 -16.46 -11.99
CA THR A 117 17.51 -17.33 -11.65
C THR A 117 16.88 -16.92 -10.30
N GLU A 118 17.68 -16.60 -9.29
CA GLU A 118 17.16 -16.14 -8.00
C GLU A 118 16.50 -14.77 -8.13
N ALA A 119 17.10 -13.85 -8.90
CA ALA A 119 16.52 -12.54 -9.16
C ALA A 119 15.19 -12.65 -9.93
N GLN A 120 15.10 -13.54 -10.91
CA GLN A 120 13.86 -13.85 -11.63
C GLN A 120 12.78 -14.40 -10.68
N ASN A 121 13.14 -15.33 -9.80
CA ASN A 121 12.21 -15.90 -8.83
C ASN A 121 11.69 -14.84 -7.84
N LEU A 122 12.56 -13.96 -7.35
CA LEU A 122 12.16 -12.85 -6.48
C LEU A 122 11.32 -11.82 -7.22
N ALA A 123 11.70 -11.43 -8.44
CA ALA A 123 10.90 -10.52 -9.26
C ALA A 123 9.51 -11.07 -9.57
N TRP A 124 9.40 -12.38 -9.82
CA TRP A 124 8.12 -13.07 -9.97
C TRP A 124 7.31 -13.08 -8.67
N HIS A 125 7.99 -13.23 -7.53
CA HIS A 125 7.37 -13.15 -6.21
C HIS A 125 6.81 -11.75 -5.93
N TYR A 126 7.56 -10.68 -6.24
CA TYR A 126 7.08 -9.29 -6.22
C TYR A 126 5.85 -9.13 -7.12
N TYR A 127 5.92 -9.64 -8.35
CA TYR A 127 4.83 -9.52 -9.32
C TYR A 127 3.53 -10.11 -8.76
N ARG A 128 3.57 -11.35 -8.26
CA ARG A 128 2.39 -12.05 -7.72
C ARG A 128 1.84 -11.37 -6.46
N SER A 129 2.71 -10.89 -5.59
CA SER A 129 2.32 -10.42 -4.25
C SER A 129 1.93 -8.93 -4.19
N ILE A 130 2.47 -8.11 -5.10
CA ILE A 130 2.25 -6.66 -5.13
C ILE A 130 1.62 -6.22 -6.46
N GLU A 131 2.27 -6.52 -7.58
CA GLU A 131 1.97 -5.91 -8.89
C GLU A 131 0.55 -6.23 -9.39
N ILE A 132 -0.01 -7.39 -9.03
CA ILE A 132 -1.40 -7.77 -9.39
C ILE A 132 -2.44 -6.78 -8.82
N THR A 133 -2.24 -6.34 -7.57
CA THR A 133 -3.21 -5.46 -6.88
C THR A 133 -2.77 -4.00 -6.83
N TYR A 134 -1.46 -3.77 -6.87
CA TYR A 134 -0.80 -2.47 -6.81
C TYR A 134 0.18 -2.35 -7.99
N PRO A 135 -0.32 -2.27 -9.24
CA PRO A 135 0.54 -2.17 -10.40
C PRO A 135 1.36 -0.88 -10.36
N ILE A 136 2.67 -1.03 -10.51
CA ILE A 136 3.65 0.06 -10.52
C ILE A 136 4.52 -0.04 -11.77
N LEU A 137 4.99 -1.22 -12.16
CA LEU A 137 5.98 -1.39 -13.23
C LEU A 137 5.38 -2.06 -14.48
N GLY A 138 4.53 -3.08 -14.30
CA GLY A 138 4.11 -4.01 -15.31
C GLY A 138 5.16 -5.09 -15.62
N GLN A 139 4.70 -6.22 -16.16
CA GLN A 139 5.55 -7.39 -16.46
C GLN A 139 6.67 -7.06 -17.46
N THR A 140 6.38 -6.23 -18.47
CA THR A 140 7.33 -5.81 -19.50
C THR A 140 8.52 -5.09 -18.89
N VAL A 141 8.29 -4.10 -18.02
CA VAL A 141 9.36 -3.30 -17.40
C VAL A 141 10.18 -4.16 -16.44
N ILE A 142 9.55 -5.08 -15.70
CA ILE A 142 10.26 -6.04 -14.84
C ILE A 142 11.19 -6.94 -15.67
N SER A 143 10.69 -7.48 -16.79
CA SER A 143 11.46 -8.37 -17.67
C SER A 143 12.64 -7.62 -18.31
N GLN A 144 12.39 -6.41 -18.85
CA GLN A 144 13.43 -5.55 -19.41
C GLN A 144 14.51 -5.20 -18.38
N THR A 145 14.12 -4.97 -17.12
CA THR A 145 15.05 -4.67 -16.02
C THR A 145 15.98 -5.85 -15.76
N LEU A 146 15.44 -7.08 -15.74
CA LEU A 146 16.24 -8.30 -15.56
C LEU A 146 17.14 -8.57 -16.78
N ASP A 147 16.60 -8.45 -17.99
CA ASP A 147 17.34 -8.71 -19.22
C ASP A 147 18.51 -7.72 -19.40
N HIS A 148 18.31 -6.46 -19.02
CA HIS A 148 19.39 -5.47 -19.05
C HIS A 148 20.53 -5.83 -18.08
N ILE A 149 20.21 -6.08 -16.82
CA ILE A 149 21.22 -6.32 -15.78
C ILE A 149 21.99 -7.63 -16.00
N TYR A 150 21.31 -8.70 -16.44
CA TYR A 150 21.93 -10.02 -16.56
C TYR A 150 22.38 -10.38 -17.98
N SER A 151 21.74 -9.84 -19.01
CA SER A 151 22.05 -10.16 -20.41
C SER A 151 22.71 -9.00 -21.16
N GLY A 152 22.80 -7.81 -20.56
CA GLY A 152 23.36 -6.61 -21.19
C GLY A 152 22.48 -6.04 -22.31
N SER A 153 21.18 -6.36 -22.31
CA SER A 153 20.22 -5.85 -23.30
C SER A 153 20.12 -4.32 -23.22
N PRO A 154 20.11 -3.58 -24.35
CA PRO A 154 20.00 -2.13 -24.31
C PRO A 154 18.64 -1.70 -23.75
N VAL A 155 18.63 -0.67 -22.88
CA VAL A 155 17.43 -0.05 -22.32
C VAL A 155 17.54 1.47 -22.47
N GLU A 156 16.41 2.16 -22.62
CA GLU A 156 16.37 3.62 -22.79
C GLU A 156 16.66 4.41 -21.49
N SER A 157 16.58 3.74 -20.35
CA SER A 157 16.82 4.30 -19.02
C SER A 157 18.30 4.24 -18.63
N ASP A 158 18.72 5.18 -17.77
CA ASP A 158 20.04 5.15 -17.13
C ASP A 158 20.27 3.86 -16.32
N ASP A 159 21.46 3.28 -16.43
CA ASP A 159 21.88 2.05 -15.76
C ASP A 159 21.64 2.12 -14.25
N ASN A 160 21.87 3.29 -13.63
CA ASN A 160 21.62 3.49 -12.20
C ASN A 160 20.14 3.34 -11.84
N VAL A 161 19.24 3.81 -12.69
CA VAL A 161 17.79 3.71 -12.46
C VAL A 161 17.34 2.26 -12.61
N VAL A 162 17.85 1.55 -13.61
CA VAL A 162 17.54 0.12 -13.81
C VAL A 162 18.04 -0.70 -12.62
N GLN A 163 19.27 -0.46 -12.16
CA GLN A 163 19.82 -1.13 -10.97
C GLN A 163 19.04 -0.79 -9.70
N THR A 164 18.67 0.48 -9.50
CA THR A 164 17.86 0.91 -8.35
C THR A 164 16.50 0.23 -8.36
N ARG A 165 15.86 0.15 -9.53
CA ARG A 165 14.58 -0.54 -9.69
C ARG A 165 14.70 -2.01 -9.32
N LEU A 166 15.72 -2.71 -9.83
CA LEU A 166 15.97 -4.11 -9.47
C LEU A 166 16.17 -4.25 -7.96
N ASN A 167 17.00 -3.41 -7.34
CA ASN A 167 17.25 -3.45 -5.91
C ASN A 167 15.96 -3.26 -5.09
N LEU A 168 15.06 -2.36 -5.49
CA LEU A 168 13.76 -2.20 -4.81
C LEU A 168 12.85 -3.41 -5.00
N ILE A 169 12.77 -4.00 -6.19
CA ILE A 169 12.01 -5.25 -6.43
C ILE A 169 12.52 -6.37 -5.51
N LEU A 170 13.84 -6.55 -5.44
CA LEU A 170 14.47 -7.57 -4.59
C LEU A 170 14.22 -7.28 -3.11
N ALA A 171 14.37 -6.02 -2.69
CA ALA A 171 14.14 -5.61 -1.31
C ALA A 171 12.70 -5.89 -0.87
N ILE A 172 11.70 -5.50 -1.68
CA ILE A 172 10.28 -5.75 -1.39
C ILE A 172 10.01 -7.25 -1.31
N SER A 173 10.50 -8.03 -2.28
CA SER A 173 10.32 -9.49 -2.29
C SER A 173 10.89 -10.15 -1.05
N LEU A 174 12.11 -9.79 -0.67
CA LEU A 174 12.78 -10.31 0.52
C LEU A 174 12.12 -9.84 1.82
N ALA A 175 11.56 -8.62 1.86
CA ALA A 175 10.81 -8.13 3.01
C ALA A 175 9.48 -8.89 3.21
N LEU A 176 8.78 -9.23 2.12
CA LEU A 176 7.58 -10.08 2.16
C LEU A 176 7.91 -11.48 2.70
N LEU A 177 8.96 -12.11 2.17
CA LEU A 177 9.45 -13.40 2.67
C LEU A 177 10.01 -13.29 4.09
N GLY A 178 10.49 -12.11 4.47
CA GLY A 178 10.95 -11.75 5.82
C GLY A 178 9.90 -11.97 6.91
N LEU A 179 8.61 -11.95 6.54
CA LEU A 179 7.50 -12.27 7.45
C LEU A 179 7.51 -13.75 7.88
N GLN A 180 8.09 -14.62 7.07
CA GLN A 180 8.22 -16.06 7.34
C GLN A 180 9.60 -16.40 7.86
N ASP A 181 10.63 -15.76 7.32
CA ASP A 181 12.01 -15.93 7.72
C ASP A 181 12.69 -14.57 7.95
N GLN A 182 12.76 -14.18 9.23
CA GLN A 182 13.35 -12.91 9.66
C GLN A 182 14.79 -12.69 9.17
N ARG A 183 15.52 -13.75 8.81
CA ARG A 183 16.88 -13.63 8.27
C ARG A 183 16.90 -12.94 6.91
N LEU A 184 15.86 -13.14 6.10
CA LEU A 184 15.70 -12.52 4.79
C LEU A 184 15.59 -10.99 4.88
N GLN A 185 15.14 -10.48 6.03
CA GLN A 185 15.03 -9.04 6.27
C GLN A 185 16.38 -8.32 6.20
N VAL A 186 17.47 -8.95 6.63
CA VAL A 186 18.81 -8.33 6.57
C VAL A 186 19.24 -8.09 5.11
N PHE A 187 18.87 -9.01 4.22
CA PHE A 187 19.11 -8.88 2.79
C PHE A 187 18.19 -7.82 2.17
N ALA A 188 16.90 -7.83 2.55
CA ALA A 188 15.95 -6.81 2.14
C ALA A 188 16.47 -5.39 2.47
N ASP A 189 16.91 -5.18 3.71
CA ASP A 189 17.45 -3.90 4.18
C ASP A 189 18.76 -3.51 3.45
N THR A 190 19.54 -4.50 3.01
CA THR A 190 20.76 -4.27 2.23
C THR A 190 20.44 -3.80 0.81
N TYR A 191 19.60 -4.53 0.07
CA TYR A 191 19.16 -4.09 -1.26
C TYR A 191 18.45 -2.74 -1.22
N PHE A 192 17.62 -2.52 -0.20
CA PHE A 192 16.94 -1.25 0.00
C PHE A 192 17.95 -0.11 0.22
N ARG A 193 18.94 -0.29 1.09
CA ARG A 193 20.01 0.69 1.31
C ARG A 193 20.82 0.94 0.04
N ASP A 194 21.10 -0.10 -0.74
CA ASP A 194 21.84 0.01 -1.99
C ASP A 194 21.02 0.77 -3.05
N ALA A 195 19.70 0.56 -3.12
CA ALA A 195 18.81 1.37 -3.96
C ALA A 195 18.84 2.86 -3.55
N VAL A 196 18.70 3.14 -2.25
CA VAL A 196 18.68 4.51 -1.75
C VAL A 196 20.02 5.22 -1.92
N SER A 197 21.13 4.50 -1.78
CA SER A 197 22.48 5.09 -1.89
C SER A 197 23.01 5.18 -3.32
N GLY A 198 22.61 4.26 -4.20
CA GLY A 198 23.24 4.04 -5.51
C GLY A 198 22.57 4.73 -6.68
N GLY A 199 21.26 5.00 -6.66
CA GLY A 199 20.61 5.58 -7.84
C GLY A 199 19.33 6.37 -7.61
N LEU A 200 19.01 6.70 -6.36
CA LEU A 200 18.10 7.82 -6.06
C LEU A 200 18.85 9.15 -6.23
N SER A 201 19.09 9.56 -7.48
CA SER A 201 19.55 10.92 -7.75
C SER A 201 18.49 11.91 -7.26
N SER A 202 18.92 13.10 -6.86
CA SER A 202 18.00 14.20 -6.52
C SER A 202 17.00 14.47 -7.63
N ASP A 203 17.40 14.22 -8.86
CA ASP A 203 16.63 14.51 -10.07
C ASP A 203 15.34 13.68 -10.12
N LEU A 204 15.35 12.45 -9.57
CA LEU A 204 14.15 11.62 -9.43
C LEU A 204 13.11 12.25 -8.49
N PHE A 205 13.51 13.07 -7.53
CA PHE A 205 12.58 13.77 -6.63
C PHE A 205 12.20 15.17 -7.12
N ILE A 206 12.93 15.69 -8.11
CA ILE A 206 12.75 17.05 -8.63
C ILE A 206 11.88 17.04 -9.89
N HIS A 207 12.06 16.06 -10.77
CA HIS A 207 11.36 16.03 -12.06
C HIS A 207 10.15 15.09 -12.01
N PRO A 208 8.92 15.61 -12.14
CA PRO A 208 7.71 14.81 -12.13
C PRO A 208 7.60 14.03 -13.46
N THR A 209 7.89 12.74 -13.42
CA THR A 209 7.78 11.81 -14.54
C THR A 209 7.14 10.51 -14.07
N ASN A 210 6.55 9.73 -14.98
CA ASN A 210 6.03 8.41 -14.62
C ASN A 210 7.12 7.53 -14.00
N GLN A 211 8.36 7.61 -14.49
CA GLN A 211 9.49 6.85 -13.94
C GLN A 211 9.86 7.28 -12.51
N SER A 212 9.90 8.58 -12.20
CA SER A 212 10.13 9.02 -10.83
C SER A 212 9.00 8.62 -9.89
N LEU A 213 7.75 8.71 -10.35
CA LEU A 213 6.60 8.27 -9.56
C LEU A 213 6.63 6.74 -9.30
N GLN A 214 7.02 5.92 -10.28
CA GLN A 214 7.23 4.48 -10.09
C GLN A 214 8.23 4.20 -8.96
N MET A 215 9.40 4.86 -9.01
CA MET A 215 10.45 4.66 -8.03
C MET A 215 10.00 5.06 -6.62
N ILE A 216 9.30 6.19 -6.49
CA ILE A 216 8.75 6.63 -5.21
C ILE A 216 7.66 5.67 -4.72
N LEU A 217 6.81 5.14 -5.60
CA LEU A 217 5.80 4.16 -5.22
C LEU A 217 6.42 2.84 -4.74
N LEU A 218 7.52 2.37 -5.34
CA LEU A 218 8.27 1.22 -4.83
C LEU A 218 8.85 1.49 -3.43
N LEU A 219 9.37 2.71 -3.19
CA LEU A 219 9.79 3.13 -1.84
C LEU A 219 8.61 3.13 -0.85
N CYS A 220 7.44 3.63 -1.28
CA CYS A 220 6.22 3.60 -0.48
C CYS A 220 5.81 2.15 -0.12
N ILE A 221 5.85 1.21 -1.08
CA ILE A 221 5.56 -0.21 -0.82
C ILE A 221 6.55 -0.78 0.18
N TYR A 222 7.85 -0.54 0.02
CA TYR A 222 8.84 -1.01 0.98
C TYR A 222 8.59 -0.44 2.38
N ALA A 223 8.37 0.87 2.49
CA ALA A 223 8.05 1.54 3.75
C ALA A 223 6.70 1.09 4.34
N TRP A 224 5.75 0.68 3.51
CA TRP A 224 4.47 0.14 3.94
C TRP A 224 4.59 -1.26 4.54
N ILE A 225 5.50 -2.10 4.01
CA ILE A 225 5.85 -3.40 4.60
C ILE A 225 6.77 -3.23 5.81
N ARG A 226 7.67 -2.24 5.77
CA ARG A 226 8.70 -1.94 6.78
C ARG A 226 8.58 -0.50 7.26
N PRO A 227 7.63 -0.20 8.17
CA PRO A 227 7.39 1.18 8.63
C PRO A 227 8.60 1.80 9.36
N SER A 228 9.53 0.99 9.88
CA SER A 228 10.77 1.48 10.48
C SER A 228 11.82 1.94 9.47
N ALA A 229 11.67 1.59 8.18
CA ALA A 229 12.67 1.92 7.17
C ALA A 229 12.59 3.39 6.76
N MET A 230 11.38 3.94 6.64
CA MET A 230 11.12 5.30 6.17
C MET A 230 9.78 5.84 6.67
N ASP A 231 9.65 7.16 6.67
CA ASP A 231 8.38 7.84 6.88
C ASP A 231 7.47 7.70 5.63
N VAL A 232 6.67 6.63 5.60
CA VAL A 232 5.74 6.33 4.50
C VAL A 232 4.75 7.47 4.25
N TRP A 233 4.38 8.24 5.28
CA TRP A 233 3.49 9.38 5.13
C TRP A 233 4.16 10.49 4.32
N ARG A 234 5.39 10.89 4.68
CA ARG A 234 6.10 11.92 3.90
C ARG A 234 6.31 11.49 2.45
N LEU A 235 6.64 10.22 2.22
CA LEU A 235 6.79 9.67 0.88
C LEU A 235 5.49 9.74 0.08
N LEU A 236 4.37 9.30 0.65
CA LEU A 236 3.07 9.36 -0.02
C LEU A 236 2.62 10.80 -0.30
N GLY A 237 2.94 11.75 0.58
CA GLY A 237 2.66 13.16 0.34
C GLY A 237 3.50 13.77 -0.78
N HIS A 238 4.76 13.32 -0.92
CA HIS A 238 5.57 13.69 -2.07
C HIS A 238 5.07 13.04 -3.36
N ALA A 239 4.76 11.75 -3.34
CA ALA A 239 4.18 11.02 -4.46
C ALA A 239 2.86 11.64 -4.93
N SER A 240 2.02 12.09 -3.99
CA SER A 240 0.73 12.74 -4.28
C SER A 240 0.92 14.03 -5.06
N ARG A 241 1.84 14.91 -4.61
CA ARG A 241 2.15 16.14 -5.35
C ARG A 241 2.72 15.83 -6.73
N MET A 242 3.70 14.94 -6.81
CA MET A 242 4.32 14.55 -8.07
C MET A 242 3.29 13.98 -9.06
N CYS A 243 2.36 13.14 -8.59
CA CYS A 243 1.32 12.56 -9.42
C CYS A 243 0.37 13.64 -9.97
N LEU A 244 -0.02 14.61 -9.13
CA LEU A 244 -0.84 15.74 -9.58
C LEU A 244 -0.10 16.62 -10.58
N ASP A 245 1.20 16.89 -10.36
CA ASP A 245 2.03 17.64 -11.31
C ASP A 245 2.13 16.91 -12.66
N ILE A 246 2.28 15.58 -12.66
CA ILE A 246 2.29 14.78 -13.89
C ILE A 246 0.96 14.92 -14.63
N ILE A 247 -0.17 14.81 -13.93
CA ILE A 247 -1.51 14.92 -14.50
C ILE A 247 -1.75 16.33 -15.07
N GLU A 248 -1.32 17.38 -14.37
CA GLU A 248 -1.47 18.76 -14.81
C GLU A 248 -0.63 19.05 -16.07
N VAL A 249 0.63 18.59 -16.09
CA VAL A 249 1.56 18.86 -17.19
C VAL A 249 1.28 17.99 -18.42
N HIS A 250 0.91 16.72 -18.25
CA HIS A 250 0.78 15.73 -19.33
C HIS A 250 -0.66 15.37 -19.68
N GLY A 251 -1.65 16.07 -19.10
CA GLY A 251 -3.08 15.75 -19.26
C GLY A 251 -3.60 15.75 -20.71
N SER A 252 -2.85 16.29 -21.68
CA SER A 252 -3.21 16.25 -23.11
C SER A 252 -2.74 15.00 -23.86
N ASP A 253 -1.71 14.30 -23.37
CA ASP A 253 -1.09 13.17 -24.07
C ASP A 253 -1.75 11.84 -23.70
N LYS A 254 -2.52 11.30 -24.64
CA LYS A 254 -3.42 10.14 -24.40
C LYS A 254 -2.72 8.86 -23.96
N THR A 255 -1.50 8.59 -24.43
CA THR A 255 -0.77 7.34 -24.10
C THR A 255 -0.13 7.41 -22.71
N ASP A 256 0.51 8.52 -22.37
CA ASP A 256 1.10 8.72 -21.04
C ASP A 256 0.02 8.88 -19.97
N SER A 257 -1.15 9.39 -20.34
CA SER A 257 -2.34 9.52 -19.49
C SER A 257 -2.85 8.17 -18.97
N ALA A 258 -2.87 7.11 -19.79
CA ALA A 258 -3.38 5.80 -19.38
C ALA A 258 -2.52 5.19 -18.26
N TYR A 259 -1.21 5.22 -18.43
CA TYR A 259 -0.27 4.69 -17.45
C TYR A 259 -0.23 5.52 -16.17
N ALA A 260 -0.26 6.85 -16.30
CA ALA A 260 -0.40 7.75 -15.15
C ALA A 260 -1.68 7.44 -14.34
N GLY A 261 -2.77 7.06 -15.01
CA GLY A 261 -4.00 6.60 -14.37
C GLY A 261 -3.82 5.32 -13.54
N VAL A 262 -2.98 4.37 -13.99
CA VAL A 262 -2.63 3.16 -13.22
C VAL A 262 -1.86 3.54 -11.96
N LEU A 263 -0.82 4.37 -12.10
CA LEU A 263 0.00 4.83 -10.97
C LEU A 263 -0.83 5.63 -9.96
N TYR A 264 -1.76 6.46 -10.44
CA TYR A 264 -2.70 7.20 -9.62
C TYR A 264 -3.59 6.26 -8.79
N ARG A 265 -4.16 5.21 -9.39
CA ARG A 265 -4.99 4.23 -8.66
C ARG A 265 -4.21 3.51 -7.57
N THR A 266 -2.98 3.10 -7.87
CA THR A 266 -2.08 2.49 -6.89
C THR A 266 -1.77 3.46 -5.76
N LEU A 267 -1.39 4.70 -6.08
CA LEU A 267 -1.10 5.74 -5.11
C LEU A 267 -2.30 6.06 -4.22
N TYR A 268 -3.48 6.25 -4.81
CA TYR A 268 -4.73 6.53 -4.10
C TYR A 268 -5.06 5.43 -3.10
N THR A 269 -4.88 4.17 -3.52
CA THR A 269 -5.14 3.02 -2.64
C THR A 269 -4.18 3.01 -1.44
N LEU A 270 -2.87 3.19 -1.67
CA LEU A 270 -1.88 3.26 -0.60
C LEU A 270 -2.14 4.43 0.35
N GLU A 271 -2.42 5.61 -0.19
CA GLU A 271 -2.73 6.81 0.59
C GLU A 271 -4.00 6.64 1.42
N THR A 272 -5.03 5.98 0.89
CA THR A 272 -6.26 5.63 1.63
C THR A 272 -5.94 4.73 2.82
N GLN A 273 -5.21 3.64 2.60
CA GLN A 273 -4.87 2.67 3.64
C GLN A 273 -4.04 3.30 4.77
N VAL A 274 -3.04 4.09 4.41
CA VAL A 274 -2.19 4.82 5.36
C VAL A 274 -2.97 5.92 6.08
N SER A 275 -3.84 6.65 5.37
CA SER A 275 -4.65 7.73 5.96
C SER A 275 -5.65 7.21 6.98
N ILE A 276 -6.31 6.09 6.70
CA ILE A 276 -7.22 5.41 7.64
C ILE A 276 -6.46 4.98 8.89
N SER A 277 -5.31 4.32 8.71
CA SER A 277 -4.57 3.75 9.84
C SER A 277 -4.01 4.83 10.78
N PHE A 278 -3.58 5.98 10.23
CA PHE A 278 -3.18 7.15 11.03
C PHE A 278 -4.35 8.00 11.53
N GLY A 279 -5.55 7.83 10.97
CA GLY A 279 -6.68 8.71 11.22
C GLY A 279 -6.53 10.13 10.66
N ARG A 280 -5.81 10.30 9.54
CA ARG A 280 -5.55 11.61 8.93
C ARG A 280 -6.37 11.85 7.68
N PRO A 281 -6.65 13.10 7.28
CA PRO A 281 -7.26 13.38 6.00
C PRO A 281 -6.43 12.83 4.82
N HIS A 282 -7.14 12.29 3.83
CA HIS A 282 -6.58 11.85 2.56
C HIS A 282 -6.15 13.05 1.72
N GLN A 283 -4.97 12.97 1.08
CA GLN A 283 -4.39 14.11 0.37
C GLN A 283 -4.80 14.21 -1.11
N LEU A 284 -5.19 13.10 -1.73
CA LEU A 284 -5.59 13.10 -3.13
C LEU A 284 -7.10 13.38 -3.29
N PRO A 285 -7.50 14.13 -4.33
CA PRO A 285 -8.90 14.36 -4.65
C PRO A 285 -9.59 13.06 -5.08
N ASP A 286 -10.93 12.97 -4.96
CA ASP A 286 -11.69 11.84 -5.51
C ASP A 286 -11.77 11.99 -7.04
N GLY A 287 -10.88 11.29 -7.75
CA GLY A 287 -10.56 11.53 -9.17
C GLY A 287 -11.56 11.00 -10.19
N HIS A 288 -12.88 11.07 -9.95
CA HIS A 288 -13.87 10.68 -10.98
C HIS A 288 -13.65 11.41 -12.31
N GLU A 289 -13.20 12.67 -12.26
CA GLU A 289 -12.90 13.49 -13.43
C GLU A 289 -11.46 13.26 -13.96
N VAL A 290 -10.52 12.95 -13.08
CA VAL A 290 -9.10 12.68 -13.42
C VAL A 290 -8.95 11.42 -14.29
N LEU A 291 -9.85 10.44 -14.12
CA LEU A 291 -9.78 9.13 -14.80
C LEU A 291 -10.79 8.95 -15.93
N ALA A 292 -11.59 9.97 -16.28
CA ALA A 292 -12.62 9.88 -17.32
C ALA A 292 -12.07 9.64 -18.75
N TYR A 293 -10.74 9.60 -18.91
CA TYR A 293 -10.07 9.61 -20.21
C TYR A 293 -9.36 8.31 -20.63
N SER A 294 -9.50 7.19 -19.92
CA SER A 294 -8.77 5.95 -20.30
C SER A 294 -9.69 4.77 -20.62
N PRO A 295 -10.20 4.65 -21.86
CA PRO A 295 -11.12 3.59 -22.25
C PRO A 295 -10.47 2.25 -22.67
N ASP A 296 -9.14 2.11 -22.76
CA ASP A 296 -8.52 0.96 -23.46
C ASP A 296 -7.48 0.13 -22.67
N LEU A 297 -7.42 0.24 -21.33
CA LEU A 297 -6.50 -0.60 -20.52
C LEU A 297 -7.01 -2.03 -20.26
N SER A 298 -8.08 -2.47 -20.92
CA SER A 298 -8.63 -3.84 -20.87
C SER A 298 -7.68 -4.91 -21.44
N LEU A 299 -6.55 -4.53 -22.04
CA LEU A 299 -5.58 -5.47 -22.62
C LEU A 299 -4.62 -6.11 -21.62
N VAL A 300 -4.60 -5.68 -20.36
CA VAL A 300 -3.83 -6.36 -19.32
C VAL A 300 -4.75 -6.79 -18.20
N ALA A 301 -4.93 -8.10 -18.06
CA ALA A 301 -5.81 -8.73 -17.07
C ALA A 301 -5.53 -8.25 -15.62
N THR A 302 -4.29 -7.85 -15.31
CA THR A 302 -3.92 -7.28 -13.99
C THR A 302 -4.53 -5.88 -13.73
N GLY A 303 -4.90 -5.14 -14.78
CA GLY A 303 -5.54 -3.83 -14.66
C GLY A 303 -6.91 -3.91 -14.00
N GLU A 304 -7.61 -5.04 -14.14
CA GLU A 304 -8.96 -5.20 -13.63
C GLU A 304 -9.02 -5.30 -12.11
N LEU A 305 -8.17 -6.13 -11.49
CA LEU A 305 -8.13 -6.27 -10.03
C LEU A 305 -7.68 -4.96 -9.36
N SER A 306 -6.67 -4.28 -9.91
CA SER A 306 -6.23 -2.98 -9.40
C SER A 306 -7.36 -1.93 -9.42
N THR A 307 -8.22 -1.96 -10.44
CA THR A 307 -9.38 -1.07 -10.54
C THR A 307 -10.42 -1.39 -9.47
N MET A 308 -10.64 -2.67 -9.19
CA MET A 308 -11.53 -3.09 -8.11
C MET A 308 -11.02 -2.65 -6.73
N VAL A 309 -9.73 -2.84 -6.45
CA VAL A 309 -9.11 -2.40 -5.20
C VAL A 309 -9.20 -0.88 -5.06
N TYR A 310 -8.94 -0.13 -6.13
CA TYR A 310 -9.10 1.32 -6.15
C TYR A 310 -10.55 1.75 -5.86
N ASN A 311 -11.54 1.13 -6.50
CA ASN A 311 -12.95 1.45 -6.25
C ASN A 311 -13.35 1.20 -4.79
N LEU A 312 -12.86 0.10 -4.20
CA LEU A 312 -13.07 -0.17 -2.78
C LEU A 312 -12.40 0.89 -1.90
N ALA A 313 -11.17 1.29 -2.21
CA ALA A 313 -10.47 2.35 -1.50
C ALA A 313 -11.22 3.69 -1.55
N ARG A 314 -11.88 4.01 -2.67
CA ARG A 314 -12.73 5.21 -2.76
C ARG A 314 -13.92 5.16 -1.81
N LEU A 315 -14.59 4.00 -1.72
CA LEU A 315 -15.68 3.79 -0.77
C LEU A 315 -15.18 3.91 0.68
N GLN A 316 -14.02 3.30 0.99
CA GLN A 316 -13.36 3.43 2.30
C GLN A 316 -13.05 4.90 2.63
N ASN A 317 -12.47 5.65 1.69
CA ASN A 317 -12.12 7.05 1.90
C ASN A 317 -13.37 7.92 2.16
N ARG A 318 -14.52 7.62 1.56
CA ARG A 318 -15.79 8.32 1.85
C ARG A 318 -16.22 8.14 3.30
N PHE A 319 -16.22 6.90 3.80
CA PHE A 319 -16.52 6.62 5.20
C PHE A 319 -15.48 7.24 6.16
N HIS A 320 -14.20 7.15 5.82
CA HIS A 320 -13.11 7.75 6.59
C HIS A 320 -13.25 9.26 6.72
N ARG A 321 -13.56 9.97 5.61
CA ARG A 321 -13.84 11.41 5.62
C ARG A 321 -15.03 11.75 6.51
N ASP A 322 -16.07 10.92 6.52
CA ASP A 322 -17.22 11.12 7.40
C ASP A 322 -16.84 11.02 8.88
N VAL A 323 -16.04 10.00 9.23
CA VAL A 323 -15.57 9.79 10.61
C VAL A 323 -14.68 10.93 11.09
N ILE A 324 -13.80 11.48 10.25
CA ILE A 324 -12.94 12.62 10.64
C ILE A 324 -13.71 13.95 10.60
N GLY A 325 -14.62 14.12 9.64
CA GLY A 325 -15.26 15.40 9.33
C GLY A 325 -16.33 15.84 10.33
N SER A 326 -16.91 14.93 11.12
CA SER A 326 -18.05 15.26 11.99
C SER A 326 -17.74 16.31 13.06
N ASP A 327 -16.47 16.47 13.45
CA ASP A 327 -16.08 17.36 14.55
C ASP A 327 -15.84 18.81 14.07
N TRP A 328 -15.69 19.02 12.76
CA TRP A 328 -15.36 20.34 12.18
C TRP A 328 -16.60 21.17 11.84
N VAL A 329 -17.77 20.55 11.65
CA VAL A 329 -18.98 21.23 11.16
C VAL A 329 -19.76 21.93 12.28
N SER A 330 -19.50 21.62 13.56
CA SER A 330 -20.24 22.25 14.67
C SER A 330 -19.89 23.72 14.93
N SER A 331 -18.90 24.32 14.24
CA SER A 331 -18.47 25.70 14.48
C SER A 331 -18.63 26.69 13.32
N VAL A 332 -19.14 26.28 12.14
CA VAL A 332 -19.37 27.20 11.02
C VAL A 332 -20.84 27.15 10.57
N PRO A 333 -21.69 28.11 10.98
CA PRO A 333 -23.14 28.07 10.76
C PRO A 333 -23.65 28.27 9.32
N GLU A 334 -22.82 28.39 8.28
CA GLU A 334 -23.25 29.03 7.01
C GLU A 334 -23.21 28.19 5.72
N PHE A 335 -22.82 26.91 5.76
CA PHE A 335 -22.89 26.04 4.57
C PHE A 335 -23.52 24.68 4.89
N VAL A 336 -24.73 24.70 5.44
CA VAL A 336 -25.59 23.50 5.47
C VAL A 336 -26.19 23.37 4.08
N ASP A 337 -25.64 22.49 3.26
CA ASP A 337 -26.31 22.08 2.02
C ASP A 337 -27.61 21.35 2.39
N PRO A 338 -28.81 21.91 2.16
CA PRO A 338 -30.06 21.43 2.75
C PRO A 338 -30.60 20.12 2.14
N ALA A 339 -29.85 19.49 1.23
CA ALA A 339 -30.38 18.47 0.32
C ALA A 339 -29.75 17.06 0.45
N ILE A 340 -28.74 16.84 1.28
CA ILE A 340 -28.25 15.47 1.52
C ILE A 340 -28.95 14.93 2.75
N ASP A 341 -30.14 14.37 2.53
CA ASP A 341 -30.69 13.36 3.42
C ASP A 341 -29.58 12.31 3.64
N SER A 342 -29.01 12.26 4.84
CA SER A 342 -27.66 11.71 5.06
C SER A 342 -27.59 10.19 5.13
N ALA A 343 -28.73 9.50 5.08
CA ALA A 343 -28.85 8.05 5.24
C ALA A 343 -28.78 7.22 3.94
N PRO A 344 -29.38 7.63 2.79
CA PRO A 344 -29.44 6.80 1.60
C PRO A 344 -28.06 6.48 1.02
N TRP A 345 -27.12 7.42 1.04
CA TRP A 345 -25.81 7.21 0.42
C TRP A 345 -24.95 6.17 1.17
N MET A 346 -25.03 6.12 2.51
CA MET A 346 -24.28 5.14 3.31
C MET A 346 -24.81 3.73 3.05
N ALA A 347 -26.14 3.57 3.00
CA ALA A 347 -26.78 2.31 2.66
C ALA A 347 -26.37 1.83 1.25
N THR A 348 -26.35 2.73 0.27
CA THR A 348 -25.86 2.42 -1.09
C THR A 348 -24.39 2.00 -1.07
N CYS A 349 -23.51 2.74 -0.40
CA CYS A 349 -22.09 2.38 -0.35
C CYS A 349 -21.85 1.04 0.37
N VAL A 350 -22.60 0.74 1.44
CA VAL A 350 -22.54 -0.57 2.12
C VAL A 350 -23.01 -1.68 1.18
N HIS A 351 -24.08 -1.45 0.41
CA HIS A 351 -24.54 -2.40 -0.60
C HIS A 351 -23.48 -2.63 -1.68
N ASP A 352 -22.86 -1.56 -2.19
CA ASP A 352 -21.78 -1.65 -3.19
C ASP A 352 -20.58 -2.45 -2.66
N ILE A 353 -20.19 -2.26 -1.40
CA ILE A 353 -19.12 -3.07 -0.76
C ILE A 353 -19.54 -4.55 -0.67
N LYS A 354 -20.80 -4.85 -0.36
CA LYS A 354 -21.28 -6.24 -0.25
C LYS A 354 -21.24 -6.98 -1.57
N ILE A 355 -21.68 -6.35 -2.66
CA ILE A 355 -21.66 -6.96 -4.00
C ILE A 355 -20.26 -6.97 -4.63
N TRP A 356 -19.35 -6.09 -4.17
CA TRP A 356 -17.98 -6.00 -4.68
C TRP A 356 -17.21 -7.34 -4.61
N LEU A 357 -17.47 -8.17 -3.59
CA LEU A 357 -16.79 -9.48 -3.47
C LEU A 357 -17.24 -10.47 -4.55
N ASP A 358 -18.51 -10.43 -4.95
CA ASP A 358 -19.03 -11.28 -6.03
C ASP A 358 -18.36 -10.89 -7.36
N ASP A 359 -18.27 -9.58 -7.62
CA ASP A 359 -17.54 -9.05 -8.79
C ASP A 359 -16.05 -9.44 -8.74
N TRP A 360 -15.42 -9.38 -7.56
CA TRP A 360 -14.00 -9.71 -7.37
C TRP A 360 -13.74 -11.17 -7.70
N ASN A 361 -14.59 -12.05 -7.17
CA ASN A 361 -14.56 -13.48 -7.42
C ASN A 361 -14.79 -13.81 -8.90
N ALA A 362 -15.74 -13.16 -9.56
CA ALA A 362 -15.99 -13.36 -10.99
C ALA A 362 -14.79 -12.96 -11.85
N ARG A 363 -14.07 -11.89 -11.48
CA ARG A 363 -12.84 -11.49 -12.18
C ARG A 363 -11.69 -12.43 -11.93
N ILE A 364 -11.55 -12.95 -10.71
CA ILE A 364 -10.59 -14.03 -10.42
C ILE A 364 -10.86 -15.23 -11.32
N ASP A 365 -12.11 -15.67 -11.43
CA ASP A 365 -12.47 -16.80 -12.31
C ASP A 365 -12.12 -16.50 -13.76
N ALA A 366 -12.46 -15.32 -14.27
CA ALA A 366 -12.10 -14.90 -15.63
C ALA A 366 -10.59 -14.88 -15.88
N LEU A 367 -9.78 -14.51 -14.88
CA LEU A 367 -8.32 -14.50 -14.98
C LEU A 367 -7.73 -15.90 -15.15
N PHE A 368 -8.27 -16.89 -14.44
CA PHE A 368 -7.73 -18.25 -14.45
C PHE A 368 -8.39 -19.15 -15.52
N ASP A 369 -9.63 -18.89 -15.92
CA ASP A 369 -10.32 -19.63 -16.98
C ASP A 369 -9.72 -19.39 -18.38
N GLN A 370 -9.09 -18.23 -18.60
CA GLN A 370 -8.54 -17.85 -19.90
C GLN A 370 -7.09 -18.32 -20.13
N SER A 371 -6.43 -18.90 -19.12
CA SER A 371 -5.03 -19.31 -19.22
C SER A 371 -4.91 -20.75 -19.76
N PRO A 372 -4.42 -20.96 -21.00
CA PRO A 372 -4.19 -22.30 -21.54
C PRO A 372 -3.00 -23.03 -20.89
N ALA A 373 -2.32 -22.41 -19.92
CA ALA A 373 -1.16 -22.97 -19.26
C ALA A 373 -1.60 -23.93 -18.13
N PRO A 374 -1.28 -25.24 -18.23
CA PRO A 374 -1.74 -26.20 -17.25
C PRO A 374 -0.97 -26.04 -15.93
N GLN A 375 -1.71 -25.91 -14.83
CA GLN A 375 -1.35 -26.23 -13.43
C GLN A 375 -0.57 -25.23 -12.57
N ARG A 376 0.10 -24.19 -13.10
CA ARG A 376 0.92 -23.28 -12.24
C ARG A 376 0.19 -22.03 -11.72
N GLU A 377 -0.91 -21.64 -12.35
CA GLU A 377 -1.65 -20.42 -12.00
C GLU A 377 -2.82 -20.69 -11.05
N ASP A 378 -3.35 -21.92 -11.00
CA ASP A 378 -4.41 -22.35 -10.09
C ASP A 378 -4.07 -22.07 -8.61
N ASP A 379 -2.78 -22.07 -8.26
CA ASP A 379 -2.27 -21.81 -6.91
C ASP A 379 -2.56 -20.38 -6.41
N LEU A 380 -2.85 -19.41 -7.30
CA LEU A 380 -3.18 -18.04 -6.91
C LEU A 380 -4.67 -17.80 -6.65
N ASN A 381 -5.54 -18.65 -7.18
CA ASN A 381 -6.98 -18.42 -7.14
C ASN A 381 -7.47 -18.30 -5.69
N MET A 382 -7.14 -19.29 -4.86
CA MET A 382 -7.57 -19.32 -3.46
C MET A 382 -7.01 -18.16 -2.61
N PRO A 383 -5.69 -17.86 -2.62
CA PRO A 383 -5.16 -16.70 -1.90
C PRO A 383 -5.80 -15.37 -2.31
N LEU A 384 -6.06 -15.15 -3.60
CA LEU A 384 -6.68 -13.91 -4.07
C LEU A 384 -8.15 -13.79 -3.61
N ARG A 385 -8.89 -14.90 -3.51
CA ARG A 385 -10.25 -14.91 -2.95
C ARG A 385 -10.26 -14.56 -1.47
N PHE A 386 -9.39 -15.19 -0.67
CA PHE A 386 -9.23 -14.83 0.74
C PHE A 386 -8.79 -13.38 0.90
N TYR A 387 -7.98 -12.86 -0.01
CA TYR A 387 -7.61 -11.45 0.00
C TYR A 387 -8.81 -10.54 -0.27
N GLY A 388 -9.65 -10.86 -1.26
CA GLY A 388 -10.91 -10.15 -1.49
C GLY A 388 -11.84 -10.15 -0.28
N GLU A 389 -12.03 -11.30 0.36
CA GLU A 389 -12.82 -11.44 1.60
C GLU A 389 -12.26 -10.52 2.70
N PHE A 390 -10.95 -10.51 2.90
CA PHE A 390 -10.29 -9.64 3.88
C PHE A 390 -10.55 -8.16 3.58
N LEU A 391 -10.33 -7.73 2.33
CA LEU A 391 -10.51 -6.35 1.88
C LEU A 391 -11.95 -5.86 2.08
N GLN A 392 -12.92 -6.69 1.70
CA GLN A 392 -14.34 -6.39 1.86
C GLN A 392 -14.67 -6.19 3.34
N CYS A 393 -14.25 -7.13 4.21
CA CYS A 393 -14.54 -7.05 5.63
C CYS A 393 -13.92 -5.79 6.26
N GLU A 394 -12.69 -5.44 5.88
CA GLU A 394 -12.05 -4.20 6.34
C GLU A 394 -12.87 -2.96 5.96
N ALA A 395 -13.36 -2.90 4.73
CA ALA A 395 -14.21 -1.79 4.27
C ALA A 395 -15.55 -1.74 5.03
N LEU A 396 -16.18 -2.89 5.29
CA LEU A 396 -17.43 -2.95 6.05
C LEU A 396 -17.25 -2.55 7.53
N LEU A 397 -16.14 -2.89 8.17
CA LEU A 397 -15.85 -2.43 9.54
C LEU A 397 -15.70 -0.90 9.60
N LEU A 398 -15.03 -0.30 8.63
CA LEU A 398 -14.93 1.15 8.52
C LEU A 398 -16.31 1.79 8.27
N ALA A 399 -17.14 1.16 7.43
CA ALA A 399 -18.52 1.61 7.19
C ALA A 399 -19.36 1.55 8.48
N LYS A 400 -19.30 0.45 9.24
CA LYS A 400 -19.98 0.31 10.55
C LYS A 400 -19.60 1.44 11.50
N MET A 401 -18.30 1.71 11.64
CA MET A 401 -17.80 2.79 12.49
C MET A 401 -18.37 4.16 12.08
N ALA A 402 -18.43 4.45 10.78
CA ALA A 402 -19.00 5.69 10.28
C ALA A 402 -20.52 5.79 10.52
N THR A 403 -21.25 4.71 10.25
CA THR A 403 -22.71 4.68 10.42
C THR A 403 -23.12 4.80 11.88
N ASP A 404 -22.41 4.11 12.78
CA ASP A 404 -22.64 4.19 14.24
C ASP A 404 -22.43 5.60 14.78
N ARG A 405 -21.36 6.28 14.33
CA ARG A 405 -21.07 7.66 14.73
C ARG A 405 -22.20 8.62 14.35
N ARG A 406 -22.95 8.30 13.30
CA ARG A 406 -24.11 9.06 12.82
C ARG A 406 -25.44 8.58 13.41
N GLY A 407 -25.41 7.57 14.29
CA GLY A 407 -26.61 6.94 14.85
C GLY A 407 -27.43 6.16 13.80
N GLN A 408 -26.83 5.79 12.68
CA GLN A 408 -27.47 5.02 11.62
C GLN A 408 -27.13 3.54 11.79
N LEU A 409 -28.15 2.70 11.93
CA LEU A 409 -27.99 1.25 12.06
C LEU A 409 -28.01 0.56 10.69
N VAL A 410 -27.06 0.89 9.82
CA VAL A 410 -26.96 0.29 8.47
C VAL A 410 -26.41 -1.14 8.54
N ILE A 411 -25.46 -1.36 9.43
CA ILE A 411 -24.86 -2.68 9.72
C ILE A 411 -25.20 -3.00 11.19
N SER A 412 -25.82 -4.14 11.44
CA SER A 412 -26.22 -4.54 12.80
C SER A 412 -25.01 -5.01 13.62
N ASN A 413 -25.14 -5.08 14.96
CA ASN A 413 -24.06 -5.62 15.81
C ASN A 413 -23.82 -7.13 15.58
N GLU A 414 -24.86 -7.88 15.19
CA GLU A 414 -24.71 -9.29 14.80
C GLU A 414 -23.94 -9.42 13.48
N GLU A 415 -24.23 -8.53 12.53
CA GLU A 415 -23.52 -8.47 11.26
C GLU A 415 -22.06 -8.02 11.46
N GLU A 416 -21.80 -7.04 12.33
CA GLU A 416 -20.44 -6.63 12.71
C GLU A 416 -19.63 -7.80 13.27
N LEU A 417 -20.23 -8.61 14.16
CA LEU A 417 -19.58 -9.80 14.71
C LEU A 417 -19.25 -10.84 13.62
N ALA A 418 -20.17 -11.02 12.66
CA ALA A 418 -19.94 -11.90 11.51
C ALA A 418 -18.81 -11.37 10.62
N ILE A 419 -18.77 -10.06 10.34
CA ILE A 419 -17.70 -9.41 9.58
C ILE A 419 -16.34 -9.59 10.29
N CYS A 420 -16.26 -9.38 11.61
CA CYS A 420 -15.03 -9.58 12.38
C CYS A 420 -14.55 -11.03 12.32
N THR A 421 -15.48 -11.97 12.42
CA THR A 421 -15.21 -13.41 12.31
C THR A 421 -14.66 -13.76 10.93
N GLN A 422 -15.30 -13.29 9.86
CA GLN A 422 -14.86 -13.52 8.49
C GLN A 422 -13.50 -12.89 8.20
N LEU A 423 -13.25 -11.66 8.68
CA LEU A 423 -11.96 -10.98 8.53
C LEU A 423 -10.82 -11.80 9.14
N LEU A 424 -10.99 -12.27 10.38
CA LEU A 424 -9.96 -13.04 11.07
C LEU A 424 -9.73 -14.41 10.44
N GLN A 425 -10.79 -15.06 9.94
CA GLN A 425 -10.67 -16.31 9.20
C GLN A 425 -9.94 -16.10 7.87
N ALA A 426 -10.29 -15.06 7.10
CA ALA A 426 -9.62 -14.73 5.85
C ALA A 426 -8.13 -14.42 6.08
N ALA A 427 -7.83 -13.63 7.12
CA ALA A 427 -6.45 -13.33 7.52
C ALA A 427 -5.65 -14.59 7.90
N ASP A 428 -6.25 -15.50 8.68
CA ASP A 428 -5.58 -16.74 9.08
C ASP A 428 -5.38 -17.67 7.88
N ARG A 429 -6.35 -17.78 6.96
CA ARG A 429 -6.17 -18.54 5.72
C ARG A 429 -5.05 -17.97 4.86
N LEU A 430 -4.99 -16.64 4.68
CA LEU A 430 -3.90 -15.97 3.95
C LEU A 430 -2.53 -16.24 4.58
N ARG A 431 -2.46 -16.24 5.91
CA ARG A 431 -1.24 -16.57 6.65
C ARG A 431 -0.84 -18.03 6.44
N GLN A 432 -1.81 -18.96 6.50
CA GLN A 432 -1.59 -20.39 6.28
C GLN A 432 -1.14 -20.68 4.85
N THR A 433 -1.76 -20.07 3.84
CA THR A 433 -1.33 -20.22 2.43
C THR A 433 0.02 -19.60 2.16
N SER A 434 0.46 -18.66 3.00
CA SER A 434 1.81 -18.10 2.89
C SER A 434 2.85 -19.02 3.54
N ALA A 435 2.49 -19.88 4.50
CA ALA A 435 3.47 -20.64 5.28
C ALA A 435 4.20 -21.71 4.44
N LEU A 436 5.52 -21.54 4.27
CA LEU A 436 6.38 -22.53 3.62
C LEU A 436 6.20 -23.95 4.23
N PRO A 437 5.93 -24.99 3.40
CA PRO A 437 5.91 -26.36 3.86
C PRO A 437 7.23 -26.74 4.55
N THR A 438 7.15 -27.09 5.83
CA THR A 438 8.34 -27.45 6.60
C THR A 438 8.92 -28.77 6.09
N GLY A 439 10.13 -28.73 5.54
CA GLY A 439 10.90 -29.94 5.18
C GLY A 439 10.98 -30.28 3.69
N VAL A 440 10.51 -29.42 2.78
CA VAL A 440 10.72 -29.61 1.34
C VAL A 440 11.93 -28.80 0.89
N SER A 441 12.97 -29.47 0.39
CA SER A 441 14.13 -28.83 -0.21
C SER A 441 13.73 -28.09 -1.50
N LEU A 442 14.04 -26.79 -1.59
CA LEU A 442 13.85 -25.95 -2.78
C LEU A 442 14.41 -26.64 -4.04
N PRO A 443 13.55 -26.86 -5.04
CA PRO A 443 13.51 -25.94 -6.17
C PRO A 443 12.11 -25.36 -6.44
N TYR A 444 11.18 -25.47 -5.47
CA TYR A 444 9.80 -25.02 -5.66
C TYR A 444 9.69 -23.50 -5.72
N THR A 445 8.82 -23.05 -6.63
CA THR A 445 8.47 -21.66 -6.88
C THR A 445 7.97 -21.01 -5.60
N LEU A 446 8.55 -19.87 -5.23
CA LEU A 446 8.08 -19.04 -4.13
C LEU A 446 6.58 -18.74 -4.33
N GLU A 447 5.76 -19.19 -3.38
CA GLU A 447 4.31 -19.00 -3.39
C GLU A 447 3.96 -17.52 -3.15
N PHE A 448 2.70 -17.16 -3.46
CA PHE A 448 2.16 -15.84 -3.15
C PHE A 448 2.24 -15.57 -1.66
N VAL A 449 2.80 -14.42 -1.28
CA VAL A 449 2.83 -14.00 0.12
C VAL A 449 1.92 -12.81 0.27
N PHE A 450 0.89 -13.00 1.09
CA PHE A 450 -0.01 -11.93 1.44
C PHE A 450 0.77 -10.81 2.14
N PRO A 451 0.75 -9.56 1.63
CA PRO A 451 1.41 -8.44 2.28
C PRO A 451 0.61 -8.04 3.54
N LEU A 452 0.86 -8.74 4.65
CA LEU A 452 0.28 -8.42 5.95
C LEU A 452 1.01 -7.21 6.54
N THR A 453 0.69 -6.02 6.01
CA THR A 453 1.31 -4.75 6.40
C THR A 453 0.76 -4.24 7.72
N TRP A 454 1.41 -3.22 8.29
CA TRP A 454 0.98 -2.60 9.55
C TRP A 454 -0.43 -1.99 9.47
N THR A 455 -0.86 -1.50 8.30
CA THR A 455 -2.22 -0.99 8.11
C THR A 455 -3.25 -2.11 8.22
N ARG A 456 -2.94 -3.31 7.72
CA ARG A 456 -3.79 -4.50 7.84
C ARG A 456 -3.85 -5.03 9.27
N ALA A 457 -2.76 -4.87 10.02
CA ALA A 457 -2.73 -5.18 11.43
C ALA A 457 -3.74 -4.35 12.24
N HIS A 458 -3.98 -3.09 11.86
CA HIS A 458 -5.02 -2.26 12.48
C HIS A 458 -6.42 -2.86 12.28
N ALA A 459 -6.73 -3.41 11.10
CA ALA A 459 -8.01 -4.08 10.84
C ALA A 459 -8.17 -5.36 11.69
N ILE A 460 -7.12 -6.19 11.78
CA ILE A 460 -7.10 -7.38 12.65
C ILE A 460 -7.29 -6.99 14.12
N PHE A 461 -6.60 -5.94 14.57
CA PHE A 461 -6.74 -5.40 15.91
C PHE A 461 -8.16 -4.93 16.20
N THR A 462 -8.78 -4.18 15.28
CA THR A 462 -10.16 -3.72 15.42
C THR A 462 -11.12 -4.90 15.54
N ALA A 463 -11.03 -5.88 14.63
CA ALA A 463 -11.87 -7.08 14.69
C ALA A 463 -11.68 -7.85 16.01
N THR A 464 -10.44 -8.02 16.47
CA THR A 464 -10.11 -8.70 17.73
C THR A 464 -10.68 -7.95 18.95
N THR A 465 -10.67 -6.61 18.91
CA THR A 465 -11.23 -5.76 19.96
C THR A 465 -12.75 -5.90 20.04
N VAL A 466 -13.43 -5.90 18.89
CA VAL A 466 -14.89 -6.11 18.82
C VAL A 466 -15.28 -7.50 19.35
N LEU A 467 -14.55 -8.56 18.97
CA LEU A 467 -14.78 -9.90 19.52
C LEU A 467 -14.65 -9.91 21.06
N LEU A 468 -13.62 -9.24 21.59
CA LEU A 468 -13.41 -9.16 23.04
C LEU A 468 -14.54 -8.40 23.76
N GLN A 469 -15.02 -7.30 23.18
CA GLN A 469 -16.17 -6.58 23.71
C GLN A 469 -17.44 -7.45 23.69
N HIS A 470 -17.65 -8.20 22.60
CA HIS A 470 -18.77 -9.13 22.50
C HIS A 470 -18.70 -10.20 23.60
N MET A 471 -17.53 -10.83 23.79
CA MET A 471 -17.29 -11.80 24.87
C MET A 471 -17.49 -11.21 26.27
N HIS A 472 -17.28 -9.91 26.45
CA HIS A 472 -17.54 -9.24 27.73
C HIS A 472 -19.04 -9.00 27.96
N ASN A 473 -19.78 -8.68 26.89
CA ASN A 473 -21.21 -8.39 26.95
C ASN A 473 -22.07 -9.66 27.01
N THR A 474 -21.60 -10.79 26.49
CA THR A 474 -22.28 -12.09 26.56
C THR A 474 -21.80 -12.89 27.76
N SER A 475 -22.71 -13.28 28.65
CA SER A 475 -22.38 -14.11 29.82
C SER A 475 -21.95 -15.54 29.46
N VAL A 476 -22.21 -15.96 28.21
CA VAL A 476 -21.86 -17.28 27.67
C VAL A 476 -20.75 -17.10 26.64
N ILE A 477 -19.57 -17.60 26.97
CA ILE A 477 -18.43 -17.60 26.06
C ILE A 477 -18.64 -18.70 25.01
N ASP A 478 -18.92 -18.32 23.77
CA ASP A 478 -18.85 -19.24 22.64
C ASP A 478 -17.38 -19.63 22.40
N GLY A 479 -17.09 -20.94 22.46
CA GLY A 479 -15.76 -21.48 22.21
C GLY A 479 -15.23 -21.18 20.80
N GLY A 480 -16.12 -20.93 19.82
CA GLY A 480 -15.74 -20.47 18.48
C GLY A 480 -15.14 -19.07 18.51
N VAL A 481 -15.82 -18.12 19.15
CA VAL A 481 -15.37 -16.72 19.28
C VAL A 481 -14.05 -16.63 20.06
N GLN A 482 -13.92 -17.40 21.14
CA GLN A 482 -12.67 -17.44 21.92
C GLN A 482 -11.47 -17.91 21.08
N ARG A 483 -11.67 -18.92 20.23
CA ARG A 483 -10.62 -19.42 19.33
C ARG A 483 -10.20 -18.34 18.33
N LEU A 484 -11.17 -17.64 17.73
CA LEU A 484 -10.90 -16.57 16.77
C LEU A 484 -10.17 -15.37 17.41
N PHE A 485 -10.56 -15.00 18.64
CA PHE A 485 -9.83 -14.00 19.41
C PHE A 485 -8.36 -14.40 19.60
N GLN A 486 -8.11 -15.66 19.98
CA GLN A 486 -6.76 -16.19 20.16
C GLN A 486 -5.98 -16.18 18.84
N THR A 487 -6.60 -16.56 17.72
CA THR A 487 -6.00 -16.47 16.38
C THR A 487 -5.63 -15.03 16.01
N GLY A 488 -6.52 -14.06 16.26
CA GLY A 488 -6.25 -12.64 16.04
C GLY A 488 -5.05 -12.15 16.86
N LEU A 489 -4.97 -12.54 18.13
CA LEU A 489 -3.84 -12.20 18.99
C LEU A 489 -2.52 -12.83 18.50
N GLU A 490 -2.54 -14.10 18.07
CA GLU A 490 -1.37 -14.78 17.52
C GLU A 490 -0.87 -14.11 16.23
N MET A 491 -1.78 -13.67 15.36
CA MET A 491 -1.42 -12.92 14.16
C MET A 491 -0.74 -11.59 14.50
N LEU A 492 -1.29 -10.82 15.44
CA LEU A 492 -0.70 -9.55 15.88
C LEU A 492 0.67 -9.75 16.53
N VAL A 493 0.84 -10.80 17.34
CA VAL A 493 2.15 -11.18 17.92
C VAL A 493 3.15 -11.53 16.83
N SER A 494 2.74 -12.28 15.80
CA SER A 494 3.63 -12.61 14.68
C SER A 494 4.13 -11.35 13.95
N LEU A 495 3.26 -10.35 13.80
CA LEU A 495 3.60 -9.07 13.18
C LEU A 495 4.53 -8.20 14.03
N GLN A 496 4.51 -8.35 15.36
CA GLN A 496 5.43 -7.64 16.26
C GLN A 496 6.90 -7.93 15.94
N HIS A 497 7.22 -9.14 15.46
CA HIS A 497 8.59 -9.54 15.15
C HIS A 497 9.17 -8.83 13.91
N THR A 498 8.35 -8.10 13.15
CA THR A 498 8.79 -7.24 12.05
C THR A 498 9.50 -5.96 12.53
N GLY A 499 9.66 -5.73 13.84
CA GLY A 499 10.41 -4.59 14.36
C GLY A 499 9.63 -3.28 14.38
N ASP A 500 8.34 -3.31 14.09
CA ASP A 500 7.44 -2.20 14.33
C ASP A 500 7.00 -2.17 15.80
N GLN A 501 7.42 -1.13 16.52
CA GLN A 501 7.03 -0.91 17.92
C GLN A 501 5.53 -0.63 18.07
N SER A 502 4.86 -0.13 17.03
CA SER A 502 3.43 0.16 17.08
C SER A 502 2.61 -1.12 17.31
N MET A 503 3.03 -2.23 16.67
CA MET A 503 2.40 -3.55 16.82
C MET A 503 2.58 -4.12 18.21
N ALA A 504 3.77 -3.93 18.82
CA ALA A 504 4.00 -4.30 20.21
C ALA A 504 3.02 -3.57 21.15
N GLY A 505 2.74 -2.29 20.87
CA GLY A 505 1.74 -1.50 21.58
C GLY A 505 0.34 -2.13 21.47
N LEU A 506 -0.11 -2.43 20.26
CA LEU A 506 -1.43 -3.02 20.00
C LEU A 506 -1.62 -4.38 20.70
N VAL A 507 -0.63 -5.26 20.61
CA VAL A 507 -0.63 -6.58 21.29
C VAL A 507 -0.75 -6.41 22.80
N ASN A 508 0.08 -5.54 23.39
CA ASN A 508 0.07 -5.29 24.82
C ASN A 508 -1.30 -4.77 25.29
N CYS A 509 -1.92 -3.89 24.51
CA CYS A 509 -3.24 -3.36 24.82
C CYS A 509 -4.32 -4.46 24.84
N ILE A 510 -4.39 -5.32 23.81
CA ILE A 510 -5.35 -6.44 23.79
C ILE A 510 -5.12 -7.39 24.97
N GLN A 511 -3.86 -7.73 25.25
CA GLN A 511 -3.54 -8.61 26.38
C GLN A 511 -3.94 -8.02 27.72
N GLN A 512 -3.77 -6.70 27.91
CA GLN A 512 -4.21 -6.00 29.12
C GLN A 512 -5.73 -5.98 29.24
N MET A 513 -6.44 -5.68 28.15
CA MET A 513 -7.91 -5.73 28.09
C MET A 513 -8.44 -7.12 28.47
N PHE A 514 -7.88 -8.18 27.87
CA PHE A 514 -8.26 -9.57 28.16
C PHE A 514 -7.98 -9.99 29.60
N LYS A 515 -6.86 -9.54 30.20
CA LYS A 515 -6.58 -9.79 31.62
C LYS A 515 -7.58 -9.10 32.53
N SER A 516 -7.98 -7.87 32.20
CA SER A 516 -8.91 -7.08 33.01
C SER A 516 -10.34 -7.65 33.02
N SER A 517 -10.77 -8.29 31.93
CA SER A 517 -12.10 -8.90 31.85
C SER A 517 -12.23 -10.15 32.73
N HIS A 518 -11.19 -10.99 32.81
CA HIS A 518 -11.23 -12.22 33.60
C HIS A 518 -11.16 -12.03 35.12
N VAL A 519 -10.51 -10.96 35.59
CA VAL A 519 -10.45 -10.66 37.04
C VAL A 519 -11.84 -10.33 37.60
N SER A 520 -12.75 -9.83 36.76
CA SER A 520 -14.09 -9.41 37.17
C SER A 520 -15.09 -10.57 37.28
N THR A 521 -14.77 -11.76 36.74
CA THR A 521 -15.68 -12.93 36.76
C THR A 521 -15.39 -13.91 37.91
N ILE A 522 -14.26 -13.74 38.61
CA ILE A 522 -13.81 -14.62 39.70
C ILE A 522 -14.08 -14.02 41.10
N VAL A 523 -14.49 -12.75 41.16
CA VAL A 523 -14.91 -12.04 42.38
C VAL A 523 -16.42 -11.86 42.35
#